data_AF-A0A059LGU4-F1
#
_entry.id   AF-A0A059LGU4-F1
#
_cell.length_a   1.000
_cell.length_b   1.000
_cell.length_c   1.000
_cell.angle_alpha   90.00
_cell.angle_beta   90.00
_cell.angle_gamma   90.00
#
_symmetry.space_group_name_H-M   'P 1'
#
loop_
_entity.id
_entity.type
_entity.pdbx_description
1 polymer ?
#
loop_
_entity_poly.entity_id
_entity_poly.type
_entity_poly.pdbx_seq_one_letter_code
_entity_poly.pdbx_strand_id
1 'polypeptide(L)'
;MWRVDARYGDDGAFPGDREASSSSGSSSGSESESEGGDWEPTIRLAMWDLGQCDKRRCTGTRLARQGVVEELKLSQPFPGVILSPMGQGCVSRADAPLIQSKGLAVVDCSWNRLDEVPFARLRGAAPRLLPWLLAANPVNYGRACKLSCAEALAAGLFLSGQEAEARALLRRF
;
A
#
# COMPACT_ATOMS: atom_id res chain seq x y z
N MET A 1 -11.50 0.70 -8.86
CA MET A 1 -11.40 -0.59 -9.58
C MET A 1 -9.98 -0.69 -10.14
N TRP A 2 -9.11 -1.54 -9.57
CA TRP A 2 -7.96 -2.03 -10.34
C TRP A 2 -8.59 -2.98 -11.35
N ARG A 3 -8.86 -2.50 -12.56
CA ARG A 3 -9.61 -3.25 -13.55
C ARG A 3 -8.65 -4.30 -14.12
N VAL A 4 -8.64 -5.47 -13.51
CA VAL A 4 -7.97 -6.66 -14.04
C VAL A 4 -9.02 -7.35 -14.90
N ASP A 5 -8.95 -7.17 -16.21
CA ASP A 5 -9.65 -8.03 -17.15
C ASP A 5 -9.06 -9.44 -17.00
N ALA A 6 -9.72 -10.24 -16.17
CA ALA A 6 -9.37 -11.62 -15.91
C ALA A 6 -9.70 -12.48 -17.14
N ARG A 7 -8.68 -12.81 -17.92
CA ARG A 7 -8.67 -14.04 -18.73
C ARG A 7 -7.46 -14.87 -18.34
N TYR A 8 -7.62 -15.68 -17.29
CA TYR A 8 -6.86 -16.92 -17.17
C TYR A 8 -7.77 -17.99 -16.60
N GLY A 9 -7.80 -19.11 -17.32
CA GLY A 9 -8.74 -20.20 -17.14
C GLY A 9 -8.49 -21.03 -15.89
N ASP A 10 -9.51 -21.82 -15.65
CA ASP A 10 -9.79 -22.84 -14.64
C ASP A 10 -8.70 -23.92 -14.46
N ASP A 11 -8.92 -24.75 -13.44
CA ASP A 11 -8.30 -26.05 -13.11
C ASP A 11 -7.25 -26.09 -11.99
N GLY A 12 -7.70 -26.50 -10.79
CA GLY A 12 -6.82 -26.93 -9.71
C GLY A 12 -7.51 -27.10 -8.36
N ALA A 13 -8.36 -28.11 -8.25
CA ALA A 13 -8.96 -28.55 -6.99
C ALA A 13 -7.90 -28.88 -5.91
N PHE A 14 -8.14 -28.49 -4.66
CA PHE A 14 -7.44 -29.01 -3.48
C PHE A 14 -8.43 -29.72 -2.53
N PRO A 15 -8.11 -30.93 -2.03
CA PRO A 15 -9.00 -31.75 -1.21
C PRO A 15 -9.01 -31.32 0.27
N GLY A 16 -10.08 -31.70 0.96
CA GLY A 16 -10.47 -31.16 2.26
C GLY A 16 -10.03 -31.90 3.53
N ASP A 17 -10.57 -31.33 4.61
CA ASP A 17 -10.94 -31.81 5.94
C ASP A 17 -9.87 -32.28 6.95
N ARG A 18 -9.87 -31.61 8.13
CA ARG A 18 -10.19 -32.23 9.43
C ARG A 18 -10.26 -31.20 10.57
N GLU A 19 -11.37 -31.27 11.31
CA GLU A 19 -11.62 -30.56 12.58
C GLU A 19 -10.80 -31.15 13.74
N ALA A 20 -10.45 -30.30 14.73
CA ALA A 20 -10.35 -30.69 16.14
C ALA A 20 -10.35 -29.47 17.08
N SER A 21 -11.49 -29.29 17.77
CA SER A 21 -11.73 -28.92 19.19
C SER A 21 -10.88 -27.89 19.96
N SER A 22 -11.65 -27.09 20.71
CA SER A 22 -11.38 -26.05 21.70
C SER A 22 -10.48 -26.37 22.90
N SER A 23 -9.78 -25.35 23.40
CA SER A 23 -9.61 -25.11 24.84
C SER A 23 -9.40 -23.62 25.16
N SER A 24 -10.23 -23.11 26.06
CA SER A 24 -10.26 -21.76 26.64
C SER A 24 -9.14 -21.50 27.67
N GLY A 25 -8.63 -20.27 27.72
CA GLY A 25 -7.78 -19.76 28.82
C GLY A 25 -7.48 -18.26 28.64
N SER A 26 -7.94 -17.44 29.60
CA SER A 26 -8.02 -15.97 29.53
C SER A 26 -6.80 -15.22 30.10
N SER A 27 -6.59 -14.01 29.56
CA SER A 27 -6.00 -12.81 30.20
C SER A 27 -4.48 -12.87 30.47
N SER A 28 -3.69 -11.79 30.45
CA SER A 28 -3.89 -10.34 30.44
C SER A 28 -2.52 -9.72 30.13
N GLY A 29 -2.51 -8.54 29.48
CA GLY A 29 -1.48 -7.50 29.34
C GLY A 29 0.00 -7.85 29.55
N SER A 30 0.93 -7.42 28.71
CA SER A 30 1.01 -6.10 28.11
C SER A 30 2.24 -6.10 27.19
N GLU A 31 2.03 -6.08 25.89
CA GLU A 31 3.09 -5.82 24.92
C GLU A 31 2.73 -4.54 24.17
N SER A 32 3.35 -3.45 24.58
CA SER A 32 3.43 -2.23 23.78
C SER A 32 4.81 -1.62 23.95
N GLU A 33 5.84 -2.42 23.68
CA GLU A 33 7.13 -1.87 23.31
C GLU A 33 7.07 -1.56 21.81
N SER A 34 6.57 -0.36 21.52
CA SER A 34 6.71 0.25 20.20
C SER A 34 8.18 0.65 20.03
N GLU A 35 9.07 -0.33 19.84
CA GLU A 35 10.43 -0.07 19.37
C GLU A 35 10.37 0.29 17.88
N GLY A 36 9.84 1.48 17.61
CA GLY A 36 10.02 2.15 16.34
C GLY A 36 11.48 2.59 16.25
N GLY A 37 12.38 1.67 15.92
CA GLY A 37 13.76 1.99 15.62
C GLY A 37 13.81 3.11 14.59
N ASP A 38 14.71 4.06 14.81
CA ASP A 38 14.97 5.26 14.00
C ASP A 38 15.40 4.86 12.58
N TRP A 39 14.43 4.41 11.78
CA TRP A 39 14.58 4.18 10.35
C TRP A 39 14.23 5.47 9.64
N GLU A 40 15.26 6.19 9.19
CA GLU A 40 15.11 7.26 8.22
C GLU A 40 14.96 6.64 6.82
N PRO A 41 13.84 6.86 6.12
CA PRO A 41 13.66 6.31 4.79
C PRO A 41 14.67 6.95 3.83
N THR A 42 15.48 6.14 3.17
CA THR A 42 16.43 6.62 2.15
C THR A 42 15.70 7.06 0.87
N ILE A 43 14.47 6.57 0.69
CA ILE A 43 13.62 6.85 -0.45
C ILE A 43 12.53 7.84 -0.04
N ARG A 44 12.38 8.91 -0.82
CA ARG A 44 11.27 9.84 -0.62
C ARG A 44 9.94 9.15 -0.88
N LEU A 45 9.12 9.01 0.15
CA LEU A 45 7.74 8.53 0.04
C LEU A 45 6.77 9.69 0.16
N ALA A 46 5.75 9.69 -0.67
CA ALA A 46 4.74 10.75 -0.68
C ALA A 46 3.33 10.20 -0.84
N MET A 47 2.32 10.97 -0.42
CA MET A 47 0.93 10.61 -0.64
C MET A 47 0.07 11.83 -0.94
N TRP A 48 -0.93 11.67 -1.81
CA TRP A 48 -2.03 12.63 -1.89
C TRP A 48 -3.14 12.20 -0.95
N ASP A 49 -3.41 13.00 0.10
CA ASP A 49 -4.59 12.83 0.95
C ASP A 49 -5.79 13.54 0.32
N LEU A 50 -6.81 12.77 -0.06
CA LEU A 50 -8.07 13.31 -0.58
C LEU A 50 -9.09 13.63 0.52
N GLY A 51 -8.74 13.43 1.79
CA GLY A 51 -9.63 13.66 2.93
C GLY A 51 -10.83 12.71 2.96
N GLN A 52 -10.78 11.62 2.21
CA GLN A 52 -11.88 10.68 2.06
C GLN A 52 -11.87 9.57 3.14
N CYS A 53 -10.76 9.40 3.86
CA CYS A 53 -10.57 8.36 4.87
C CYS A 53 -10.63 8.95 6.29
N ASP A 54 -10.95 8.12 7.29
CA ASP A 54 -10.87 8.51 8.70
C ASP A 54 -9.40 8.62 9.13
N LYS A 55 -8.97 9.83 9.47
CA LYS A 55 -7.60 10.17 9.90
C LYS A 55 -7.10 9.39 11.14
N ARG A 56 -7.98 8.72 11.89
CA ARG A 56 -7.58 7.86 13.02
C ARG A 56 -7.28 6.43 12.59
N ARG A 57 -7.90 5.96 11.50
CA ARG A 57 -7.76 4.59 11.00
C ARG A 57 -6.90 4.49 9.74
N CYS A 58 -6.68 5.60 9.04
CA CYS A 58 -5.88 5.61 7.83
C CYS A 58 -4.41 5.31 8.12
N THR A 59 -3.89 4.25 7.50
CA THR A 59 -2.47 3.90 7.56
C THR A 59 -1.59 4.96 6.88
N GLY A 60 -2.11 5.66 5.86
CA GLY A 60 -1.43 6.77 5.18
C GLY A 60 -1.19 7.94 6.13
N THR A 61 -2.25 8.43 6.79
CA THR A 61 -2.12 9.50 7.80
C THR A 61 -1.21 9.10 8.97
N ARG A 62 -1.20 7.82 9.37
CA ARG A 62 -0.28 7.32 10.39
C ARG A 62 1.19 7.42 9.95
N LEU A 63 1.50 7.08 8.70
CA LEU A 63 2.86 7.23 8.15
C LEU A 63 3.27 8.70 8.02
N ALA A 64 2.35 9.58 7.64
CA ALA A 64 2.61 11.02 7.56
C ALA A 64 2.91 11.64 8.94
N ARG A 65 2.17 11.24 9.98
CA ARG A 65 2.45 11.67 11.37
C ARG A 65 3.81 11.21 11.89
N GLN A 66 4.31 10.07 11.39
CA GLN A 66 5.63 9.55 11.73
C GLN A 66 6.76 10.18 10.90
N GLY A 67 6.46 11.11 9.99
CA GLY A 67 7.45 11.74 9.10
C GLY A 67 8.01 10.83 8.02
N VAL A 68 7.42 9.64 7.82
CA VAL A 68 7.89 8.65 6.82
C VAL A 68 7.38 8.99 5.42
N VAL A 69 6.19 9.58 5.33
CA VAL A 69 5.51 9.91 4.07
C VAL A 69 5.18 11.40 4.05
N GLU A 70 5.54 12.09 2.97
CA GLU A 70 5.20 13.48 2.73
C GLU A 70 3.76 13.61 2.19
N GLU A 71 2.93 14.43 2.84
CA GLU A 71 1.60 14.77 2.33
C GLU A 71 1.68 15.82 1.21
N LEU A 72 1.23 15.44 0.02
CA LEU A 72 1.19 16.29 -1.17
C LEU A 72 -0.19 16.94 -1.33
N LYS A 73 -0.17 18.21 -1.76
CA LYS A 73 -1.40 18.89 -2.18
C LYS A 73 -1.85 18.38 -3.55
N LEU A 74 -3.15 18.39 -3.83
CA LEU A 74 -3.73 17.99 -5.12
C LEU A 74 -3.14 18.74 -6.34
N SER A 75 -2.61 19.95 -6.15
CA SER A 75 -1.95 20.74 -7.19
C SER A 75 -0.46 20.45 -7.36
N GLN A 76 0.15 19.71 -6.44
CA GLN A 76 1.57 19.44 -6.40
C GLN A 76 1.89 18.22 -7.28
N PRO A 77 2.72 18.37 -8.33
CA PRO A 77 3.14 17.24 -9.13
C PRO A 77 4.19 16.40 -8.39
N PHE A 78 4.20 15.10 -8.66
CA PHE A 78 5.26 14.21 -8.16
C PHE A 78 6.17 13.73 -9.31
N PRO A 79 7.50 13.93 -9.21
CA PRO A 79 8.42 13.59 -10.29
C PRO A 79 8.77 12.09 -10.36
N GLY A 80 8.47 11.32 -9.32
CA GLY A 80 8.78 9.89 -9.24
C GLY A 80 7.64 8.99 -9.73
N VAL A 81 7.67 7.74 -9.26
CA VAL A 81 6.65 6.74 -9.58
C VAL A 81 5.39 7.01 -8.77
N ILE A 82 4.23 6.88 -9.41
CA ILE A 82 2.93 7.06 -8.76
C ILE A 82 2.15 5.77 -8.84
N LEU A 83 1.77 5.22 -7.69
CA LEU A 83 0.84 4.10 -7.60
C LEU A 83 -0.57 4.64 -7.82
N SER A 84 -1.13 4.35 -9.00
CA SER A 84 -2.45 4.81 -9.40
C SER A 84 -3.18 3.73 -10.18
N PRO A 85 -4.49 3.53 -9.97
CA PRO A 85 -5.31 2.61 -10.76
C PRO A 85 -5.42 3.02 -12.24
N MET A 86 -5.00 4.24 -12.59
CA MET A 86 -4.98 4.75 -13.96
C MET A 86 -3.66 4.47 -14.71
N GLY A 87 -2.67 3.84 -14.05
CA GLY A 87 -1.44 3.43 -14.72
C GLY A 87 -1.72 2.41 -15.84
N GLN A 88 -0.87 2.38 -16.87
CA GLN A 88 -0.98 1.41 -17.96
C GLN A 88 -0.06 0.19 -17.77
N GLY A 89 0.96 0.30 -16.92
CA GLY A 89 1.93 -0.78 -16.66
C GLY A 89 2.09 -1.01 -15.16
N CYS A 90 2.35 -2.26 -14.78
CA CYS A 90 2.62 -2.62 -13.39
C CYS A 90 4.01 -2.13 -12.95
N VAL A 91 4.16 -1.82 -11.67
CA VAL A 91 5.47 -1.58 -11.05
C VAL A 91 6.34 -2.80 -11.25
N SER A 92 7.59 -2.57 -11.65
CA SER A 92 8.58 -3.61 -11.85
C SER A 92 9.97 -3.16 -11.40
N ARG A 93 10.95 -4.06 -11.48
CA ARG A 93 12.35 -3.72 -11.21
C ARG A 93 12.92 -2.65 -12.16
N ALA A 94 12.31 -2.42 -13.32
CA ALA A 94 12.71 -1.33 -14.21
C ALA A 94 12.46 0.06 -13.61
N ASP A 95 11.56 0.17 -12.63
CA ASP A 95 11.23 1.44 -11.98
C ASP A 95 12.16 1.77 -10.79
N ALA A 96 13.04 0.84 -10.40
CA ALA A 96 14.00 1.00 -9.30
C ALA A 96 14.84 2.29 -9.35
N PRO A 97 15.51 2.65 -10.48
CA PRO A 97 16.32 3.86 -10.54
C PRO A 97 15.49 5.14 -10.39
N LEU A 98 14.24 5.13 -10.88
CA LEU A 98 13.35 6.27 -10.75
C LEU A 98 12.87 6.42 -9.29
N ILE A 99 12.55 5.31 -8.63
CA ILE A 99 12.15 5.31 -7.22
C ILE A 99 13.29 5.78 -6.32
N GLN A 100 14.52 5.30 -6.54
CA GLN A 100 15.68 5.74 -5.75
C GLN A 100 15.99 7.23 -5.94
N SER A 101 15.87 7.75 -7.17
CA SER A 101 16.26 9.13 -7.46
C SER A 101 15.15 10.17 -7.23
N LYS A 102 13.88 9.80 -7.40
CA LYS A 102 12.73 10.73 -7.37
C LYS A 102 11.65 10.34 -6.35
N GLY A 103 11.67 9.11 -5.86
CA GLY A 103 10.74 8.61 -4.84
C GLY A 103 9.53 7.86 -5.39
N LEU A 104 8.65 7.48 -4.47
CA LEU A 104 7.41 6.74 -4.71
C LEU A 104 6.23 7.47 -4.06
N ALA A 105 5.14 7.64 -4.81
CA ALA A 105 3.92 8.25 -4.31
C ALA A 105 2.71 7.31 -4.40
N VAL A 106 1.77 7.46 -3.47
CA VAL A 106 0.47 6.76 -3.47
C VAL A 106 -0.69 7.75 -3.38
N VAL A 107 -1.86 7.36 -3.91
CA VAL A 107 -3.08 8.16 -3.80
C VAL A 107 -3.93 7.60 -2.65
N ASP A 108 -4.05 8.35 -1.55
CA ASP A 108 -4.88 7.96 -0.40
C ASP A 108 -6.33 8.35 -0.67
N CYS A 109 -7.14 7.33 -0.92
CA CYS A 109 -8.55 7.47 -1.26
C CYS A 109 -9.36 6.36 -0.61
N SER A 110 -10.62 6.65 -0.28
CA SER A 110 -11.49 5.61 0.23
C SER A 110 -11.90 4.69 -0.92
N TRP A 111 -11.88 3.37 -0.70
CA TRP A 111 -12.31 2.38 -1.69
C TRP A 111 -13.71 2.64 -2.27
N ASN A 112 -14.57 3.30 -1.49
CA ASN A 112 -15.95 3.58 -1.83
C ASN A 112 -16.13 4.86 -2.67
N ARG A 113 -15.08 5.68 -2.82
CA ARG A 113 -15.14 6.97 -3.54
C ARG A 113 -13.99 7.15 -4.52
N LEU A 114 -13.58 6.04 -5.13
CA LEU A 114 -12.54 6.04 -6.17
C LEU A 114 -12.96 6.83 -7.42
N ASP A 115 -14.25 6.82 -7.76
CA ASP A 115 -14.78 7.50 -8.95
C ASP A 115 -14.82 9.02 -8.77
N GLU A 116 -14.76 9.50 -7.53
CA GLU A 116 -14.70 10.93 -7.18
C GLU A 116 -13.26 11.48 -7.21
N VAL A 117 -12.25 10.61 -7.40
CA VAL A 117 -10.85 11.02 -7.38
C VAL A 117 -10.52 11.75 -8.68
N PRO A 118 -10.05 13.02 -8.61
CA PRO A 118 -9.71 13.77 -9.81
C PRO A 118 -8.33 13.33 -10.32
N PHE A 119 -8.23 12.12 -10.88
CA PHE A 119 -6.97 11.57 -11.41
C PHE A 119 -6.32 12.48 -12.46
N ALA A 120 -7.12 13.24 -13.22
CA ALA A 120 -6.62 14.22 -14.18
C ALA A 120 -5.84 15.39 -13.53
N ARG A 121 -6.07 15.66 -12.24
CA ARG A 121 -5.34 16.69 -11.48
C ARG A 121 -4.08 16.14 -10.82
N LEU A 122 -4.02 14.84 -10.58
CA LEU A 122 -2.86 14.15 -10.03
C LEU A 122 -1.80 14.04 -11.13
N ARG A 123 -0.92 15.04 -11.21
CA ARG A 123 0.15 15.08 -12.20
C ARG A 123 1.37 14.34 -11.69
N GLY A 124 1.90 13.44 -12.51
CA GLY A 124 3.29 13.04 -12.38
C GLY A 124 3.80 12.17 -13.51
N ALA A 125 5.09 11.87 -13.41
CA ALA A 125 5.88 11.43 -14.54
C ALA A 125 5.64 9.96 -14.93
N ALA A 126 5.39 9.09 -13.96
CA ALA A 126 5.31 7.65 -14.18
C ALA A 126 4.18 6.99 -13.36
N PRO A 127 2.91 7.07 -13.82
CA PRO A 127 1.82 6.32 -13.20
C PRO A 127 1.98 4.81 -13.45
N ARG A 128 1.98 4.03 -12.38
CA ARG A 128 2.12 2.57 -12.38
C ARG A 128 1.00 1.90 -11.60
N LEU A 129 0.63 0.71 -12.05
CA LEU A 129 -0.30 -0.17 -11.37
C LEU A 129 0.43 -1.06 -10.37
N LEU A 130 -0.26 -1.50 -9.33
CA LEU A 130 0.19 -2.66 -8.57
C LEU A 130 -0.34 -3.94 -9.25
N PRO A 131 0.46 -5.02 -9.29
CA PRO A 131 -0.03 -6.31 -9.74
C PRO A 131 -1.12 -6.83 -8.79
N TRP A 132 -1.73 -7.95 -9.16
CA TRP A 132 -2.73 -8.59 -8.30
C TRP A 132 -2.07 -9.03 -6.99
N LEU A 133 -2.54 -8.45 -5.88
CA LEU A 133 -2.03 -8.69 -4.54
C LEU A 133 -3.19 -8.85 -3.58
N LEU A 134 -3.00 -9.71 -2.58
CA LEU A 134 -3.96 -9.95 -1.52
C LEU A 134 -3.70 -9.01 -0.36
N ALA A 135 -4.74 -8.39 0.18
CA ALA A 135 -4.61 -7.56 1.37
C ALA A 135 -4.40 -8.41 2.63
N ALA A 136 -3.45 -7.99 3.47
CA ALA A 136 -3.16 -8.52 4.80
C ALA A 136 -3.68 -7.61 5.93
N ASN A 137 -4.16 -6.40 5.60
CA ASN A 137 -4.77 -5.50 6.56
C ASN A 137 -6.04 -6.10 7.22
N PRO A 138 -6.35 -5.75 8.48
CA PRO A 138 -7.48 -6.34 9.21
C PRO A 138 -8.87 -6.01 8.62
N VAL A 139 -8.98 -4.92 7.84
CA VAL A 139 -10.27 -4.46 7.30
C VAL A 139 -10.68 -5.23 6.04
N ASN A 140 -9.71 -5.59 5.20
CA ASN A 140 -9.91 -6.23 3.90
C ASN A 140 -9.09 -7.52 3.76
N TYR A 141 -8.75 -8.16 4.87
CA TYR A 141 -7.95 -9.39 4.87
C TYR A 141 -8.48 -10.40 3.85
N GLY A 142 -7.60 -10.94 3.01
CA GLY A 142 -7.96 -11.92 1.98
C GLY A 142 -8.71 -11.34 0.78
N ARG A 143 -8.86 -10.02 0.66
CA ARG A 143 -9.47 -9.38 -0.51
C ARG A 143 -8.42 -8.92 -1.50
N ALA A 144 -8.62 -9.30 -2.76
CA ALA A 144 -7.76 -8.92 -3.87
C ALA A 144 -7.78 -7.41 -4.12
N CYS A 145 -6.60 -6.83 -4.34
CA CYS A 145 -6.37 -5.44 -4.75
C CYS A 145 -7.02 -4.40 -3.83
N LYS A 146 -7.32 -4.74 -2.56
CA LYS A 146 -7.86 -3.84 -1.53
C LYS A 146 -6.83 -3.50 -0.45
N LEU A 147 -5.65 -3.11 -0.91
CA LEU A 147 -4.49 -2.80 -0.08
C LEU A 147 -4.70 -1.50 0.72
N SER A 148 -4.07 -1.40 1.88
CA SER A 148 -3.91 -0.12 2.58
C SER A 148 -2.83 0.72 1.91
N CYS A 149 -2.78 2.02 2.20
CA CYS A 149 -1.73 2.89 1.65
C CYS A 149 -0.32 2.43 2.07
N ALA A 150 -0.19 1.85 3.27
CA ALA A 150 1.06 1.27 3.74
C ALA A 150 1.45 0.01 2.93
N GLU A 151 0.52 -0.92 2.74
CA GLU A 151 0.75 -2.11 1.93
C GLU A 151 1.05 -1.76 0.47
N ALA A 152 0.37 -0.75 -0.09
CA ALA A 152 0.61 -0.30 -1.46
C ALA A 152 2.03 0.26 -1.64
N LEU A 153 2.47 1.14 -0.72
CA LEU A 153 3.84 1.67 -0.74
C LEU A 153 4.87 0.56 -0.55
N ALA A 154 4.66 -0.33 0.42
CA ALA A 154 5.54 -1.47 0.66
C ALA A 154 5.62 -2.40 -0.56
N ALA A 155 4.49 -2.69 -1.21
CA ALA A 155 4.46 -3.50 -2.43
C ALA A 155 5.23 -2.83 -3.56
N GLY A 156 5.07 -1.52 -3.77
CA GLY A 156 5.83 -0.77 -4.77
C GLY A 156 7.35 -0.81 -4.52
N LEU A 157 7.76 -0.66 -3.26
CA LEU A 157 9.16 -0.78 -2.85
C LEU A 157 9.69 -2.21 -3.06
N PHE A 158 8.93 -3.23 -2.63
CA PHE A 158 9.33 -4.62 -2.77
C PHE A 158 9.49 -5.04 -4.24
N LEU A 159 8.51 -4.71 -5.07
CA LEU A 159 8.51 -5.05 -6.50
C LEU A 159 9.61 -4.33 -7.30
N SER A 160 10.02 -3.15 -6.84
CA SER A 160 11.16 -2.41 -7.40
C SER A 160 12.52 -2.84 -6.84
N GLY A 161 12.56 -3.82 -5.93
CA GLY A 161 13.80 -4.37 -5.36
C GLY A 161 14.29 -3.70 -4.08
N GLN A 162 13.52 -2.76 -3.51
CA GLN A 162 13.82 -2.07 -2.25
C GLN A 162 13.22 -2.84 -1.06
N GLU A 163 13.58 -4.11 -0.91
CA GLU A 163 12.97 -5.01 0.08
C GLU A 163 13.20 -4.54 1.53
N ALA A 164 14.38 -4.01 1.83
CA ALA A 164 14.70 -3.53 3.18
C ALA A 164 13.78 -2.37 3.61
N GLU A 165 13.59 -1.40 2.72
CA GLU A 165 12.67 -0.27 2.91
C GLU A 165 11.21 -0.74 3.06
N ALA A 166 10.78 -1.68 2.21
CA ALA A 166 9.44 -2.25 2.29
C ALA A 166 9.18 -2.92 3.65
N ARG A 167 10.13 -3.73 4.13
CA ARG A 167 10.03 -4.42 5.42
C ARG A 167 10.07 -3.45 6.60
N ALA A 168 10.92 -2.43 6.54
CA ALA A 168 11.00 -1.39 7.56
C ALA A 168 9.70 -0.57 7.64
N LEU A 169 9.06 -0.28 6.50
CA LEU A 169 7.77 0.39 6.47
C LEU A 169 6.68 -0.46 7.13
N LEU A 170 6.59 -1.75 6.79
CA LEU A 170 5.54 -2.64 7.31
C LEU A 170 5.70 -2.99 8.79
N ARG A 171 6.93 -3.03 9.34
CA ARG A 171 7.19 -3.24 10.78
C ARG A 171 6.49 -2.24 11.70
N ARG A 172 6.05 -1.10 11.15
CA ARG A 172 5.39 -0.04 11.88
C ARG A 172 3.91 -0.32 12.15
N PHE A 173 3.34 -1.43 11.65
CA PHE A 173 1.92 -1.78 11.74
C PHE A 173 1.70 -3.13 12.42
#